data_AF-A0A0F9C3T8-F1
#
_entry.id   AF-A0A0F9C3T8-F1
#
_cell.length_a   1.000
_cell.length_b   1.000
_cell.length_c   1.000
_cell.angle_alpha   90.00
_cell.angle_beta   90.00
_cell.angle_gamma   90.00
#
_symmetry.space_group_name_H-M   'P 1'
#
loop_
_entity.id
_entity.type
_entity.pdbx_description
1 polymer ?
#
loop_
_entity_poly.entity_id
_entity_poly.type
_entity_poly.pdbx_seq_one_letter_code
_entity_poly.pdbx_strand_id
1 'polypeptide(L)' 'MPVRVEFRGGKRPWKIVEASTGVVKASSVTKKDAEASARARNAATKGK' A
#
# COMPACT_ATOMS: atom_id res chain seq x y z
N MET A 1 6.84 1.81 9.03
CA MET A 1 5.51 2.30 9.46
C MET A 1 4.44 1.51 8.73
N PRO A 2 3.26 1.24 9.32
CA PRO A 2 2.23 0.44 8.68
C PRO A 2 1.62 1.17 7.46
N VAL A 3 1.38 0.44 6.38
CA VAL A 3 0.72 0.89 5.15
C VAL A 3 -0.62 0.18 4.97
N ARG A 4 -1.57 0.86 4.34
CA ARG A 4 -2.91 0.36 3.96
C ARG A 4 -3.14 0.50 2.46
N VAL A 5 -4.08 -0.28 1.93
CA VAL A 5 -4.49 -0.21 0.52
C VAL A 5 -5.78 0.60 0.41
N GLU A 6 -5.80 1.61 -0.46
CA GLU A 6 -6.96 2.43 -0.79
C GLU A 6 -7.25 2.38 -2.30
N PHE A 7 -8.54 2.36 -2.67
CA PHE A 7 -8.95 2.51 -4.06
C PHE A 7 -9.21 4.00 -4.37
N ARG A 8 -8.54 4.55 -5.39
CA ARG A 8 -8.67 5.96 -5.80
C ARG A 8 -8.97 6.17 -7.30
N GLY A 9 -9.22 5.09 -8.06
CA GLY A 9 -9.52 5.18 -9.50
C GLY A 9 -8.32 5.51 -10.41
N GLY A 10 -8.56 5.56 -11.73
CA GLY A 10 -7.54 5.83 -12.76
C GLY A 10 -6.75 4.59 -13.23
N LYS A 11 -5.64 4.81 -13.97
CA LYS A 11 -4.83 3.74 -14.61
C LYS A 11 -4.19 2.76 -13.61
N ARG A 12 -3.93 3.21 -12.37
CA ARG A 12 -3.42 2.40 -11.24
C ARG A 12 -4.26 2.72 -10.02
N PRO A 13 -5.45 2.11 -9.89
CA PRO A 13 -6.45 2.56 -8.95
C PRO A 13 -6.16 2.17 -7.51
N TRP A 14 -5.33 1.16 -7.28
CA TRP A 14 -4.98 0.70 -5.94
C TRP A 14 -3.75 1.45 -5.43
N LYS A 15 -3.89 2.26 -4.40
CA LYS A 15 -2.82 3.04 -3.77
C LYS A 15 -2.41 2.38 -2.47
N ILE A 16 -1.11 2.33 -2.22
CA ILE A 16 -0.54 1.89 -0.95
C ILE A 16 -0.17 3.16 -0.21
N VAL A 17 -0.88 3.43 0.87
CA VAL A 17 -0.85 4.68 1.62
C VAL A 17 -0.29 4.40 3.01
N GLU A 18 0.63 5.23 3.48
CA GLU A 18 1.12 5.15 4.85
C GLU A 18 0.02 5.54 5.83
N ALA A 19 -0.26 4.68 6.81
CA ALA A 19 -1.40 4.88 7.71
C ALA A 19 -1.25 6.11 8.61
N SER A 20 0.00 6.49 8.94
CA SER A 20 0.29 7.61 9.84
C SER A 20 0.24 8.98 9.16
N THR A 21 0.71 9.08 7.91
CA THR A 21 0.87 10.37 7.21
C THR A 21 -0.10 10.56 6.04
N GLY A 22 -0.78 9.50 5.60
CA GLY A 22 -1.62 9.57 4.40
C GLY A 22 -0.84 9.66 3.09
N VAL A 23 0.49 9.54 3.13
CA VAL A 23 1.35 9.65 1.94
C VAL A 23 1.27 8.39 1.10
N VAL A 24 1.08 8.54 -0.21
CA VAL A 24 1.11 7.43 -1.17
C VAL A 24 2.55 6.96 -1.36
N LYS A 25 2.83 5.73 -0.96
CA LYS A 25 4.16 5.10 -1.12
C LYS A 25 4.28 4.32 -2.42
N ALA A 26 3.16 3.82 -2.95
CA ALA A 26 3.13 3.07 -4.19
C ALA A 26 1.72 2.97 -4.79
N SER A 27 1.64 2.49 -6.02
CA SER A 27 0.36 2.22 -6.68
C SER A 27 0.41 0.97 -7.55
N SER A 28 -0.73 0.30 -7.69
CA SER A 28 -0.89 -0.91 -8.48
C SER A 28 -2.16 -0.89 -9.33
N VAL A 29 -2.16 -1.75 -10.34
CA VAL A 29 -3.30 -1.94 -11.26
C VAL A 29 -4.32 -2.89 -10.64
N THR A 30 -3.88 -3.93 -9.94
CA THR A 30 -4.75 -4.92 -9.28
C THR A 30 -4.74 -4.77 -7.76
N LYS A 31 -5.84 -5.17 -7.13
CA LYS A 31 -5.97 -5.19 -5.66
C LYS A 31 -4.95 -6.15 -5.04
N LYS A 32 -4.84 -7.34 -5.62
CA LYS A 32 -3.99 -8.44 -5.15
C LYS A 32 -2.52 -8.01 -5.06
N ASP A 33 -2.00 -7.34 -6.08
CA ASP A 33 -0.61 -6.85 -6.09
C ASP A 33 -0.39 -5.74 -5.04
N ALA A 34 -1.38 -4.85 -4.87
CA ALA A 34 -1.31 -3.80 -3.86
C ALA A 34 -1.32 -4.38 -2.44
N GLU A 35 -2.15 -5.38 -2.17
CA GLU A 35 -2.24 -6.07 -0.89
C GLU A 35 -0.97 -6.88 -0.58
N ALA A 36 -0.44 -7.61 -1.56
CA ALA A 36 0.82 -8.33 -1.41
C ALA A 36 1.98 -7.36 -1.07
N SER A 37 2.06 -6.25 -1.78
CA SER A 37 3.07 -5.21 -1.53
C SER A 37 2.89 -4.52 -0.17
N ALA A 38 1.65 -4.24 0.24
CA ALA A 38 1.35 -3.66 1.54
C ALA A 38 1.74 -4.63 2.69
N ARG A 39 1.41 -5.92 2.53
CA ARG A 39 1.77 -6.97 3.49
C ARG A 39 3.28 -7.12 3.64
N ALA A 40 4.03 -7.12 2.53
CA ALA A 40 5.49 -7.19 2.55
C ALA A 40 6.12 -6.00 3.29
N ARG A 41 5.63 -4.77 3.06
CA ARG A 41 6.10 -3.57 3.77
C ARG A 41 5.77 -3.59 5.27
N ASN A 42 4.58 -4.05 5.62
CA ASN A 42 4.16 -4.19 7.01
C ASN A 42 4.99 -5.25 7.75
N ALA A 43 5.28 -6.39 7.09
CA ALA A 43 6.16 -7.42 7.62
C ALA A 43 7.59 -6.91 7.82
N ALA A 44 8.14 -6.18 6.84
CA ALA A 44 9.47 -5.57 6.94
C ALA A 44 9.56 -4.51 8.06
N THR A 45 8.46 -3.83 8.38
CA THR A 45 8.41 -2.87 9.50
C THR A 45 8.37 -3.59 10.86
N LYS A 46 7.70 -4.74 10.97
CA LYS A 46 7.54 -5.47 12.23
C LYS A 46 8.80 -6.22 12.67
N GLY A 47 9.71 -6.50 11.74
CA GLY A 47 10.98 -7.19 12.02
C GLY A 47 12.12 -6.28 12.48
N LYS A 48 11.87 -4.99 12.73
CA LYS A 48 12.86 -4.00 13.13
C LYS A 48 12.47 -3.37 14.46
#